data_AF-A0AAW5N2G9-F1
#
_entry.id   AF-A0AAW5N2G9-F1
#
_cell.length_a   1.000
_cell.length_b   1.000
_cell.length_c   1.000
_cell.angle_alpha   90.00
_cell.angle_beta   90.00
_cell.angle_gamma   90.00
#
_symmetry.space_group_name_H-M   'P 1'
#
loop_
_entity.id
_entity.type
_entity.pdbx_description
1 polymer ?
#
loop_
_entity_poly.entity_id
_entity_poly.type
_entity_poly.pdbx_seq_one_letter_code
_entity_poly.pdbx_strand_id
1 'polypeptide(L)'
;SRLMSGDGILGGIIQITWISGKGGSKHNSGYSAAKFGGVGLTQSLALDLAEYGITVHSLMLGNLLKSPMFQSLLPQYATKLGIKPDQVEQYYIDK
;
A
#
# COMPACT_ATOMS: atom_id res chain seq x y z
N SER A 1 -2.59 -22.15 5.23
CA SER A 1 -1.42 -22.95 4.83
C SER A 1 -1.78 -24.40 4.49
N ARG A 2 -2.54 -25.12 5.33
CA ARG A 2 -2.86 -26.55 5.13
C ARG A 2 -3.49 -26.93 3.78
N LEU A 3 -4.25 -26.04 3.15
CA LEU A 3 -4.86 -26.32 1.83
C LEU A 3 -3.81 -26.32 0.70
N MET A 4 -2.79 -25.45 0.74
CA MET A 4 -1.81 -25.31 -0.35
C MET A 4 -0.79 -26.47 -0.34
N SER A 5 -0.41 -26.94 0.85
CA SER A 5 0.53 -28.06 1.00
C SER A 5 -0.07 -29.42 0.58
N GLY A 6 -1.40 -29.56 0.59
CA GLY A 6 -2.09 -30.78 0.15
C GLY A 6 -2.05 -30.98 -1.37
N ASP A 7 -1.96 -29.90 -2.14
CA ASP A 7 -2.05 -29.92 -3.60
C ASP A 7 -0.68 -29.83 -4.30
N GLY A 8 0.43 -29.81 -3.54
CA GLY A 8 1.79 -29.65 -4.09
C GLY A 8 2.07 -28.27 -4.70
N ILE A 9 1.19 -27.29 -4.45
CA ILE A 9 1.35 -25.91 -4.94
C ILE A 9 2.17 -25.12 -3.92
N LEU A 10 3.30 -24.57 -4.36
CA LEU A 10 4.09 -23.64 -3.55
C LEU A 10 3.24 -22.42 -3.20
N GLY A 11 3.06 -22.17 -1.91
CA GLY A 11 2.20 -21.08 -1.44
C GLY A 11 2.80 -19.71 -1.70
N GLY A 12 1.95 -18.72 -1.96
CA GLY A 12 2.36 -17.33 -2.14
C GLY A 12 1.43 -16.38 -1.38
N ILE A 13 2.01 -15.42 -0.65
CA ILE A 13 1.30 -14.36 0.04
C ILE A 13 1.69 -13.02 -0.59
N ILE A 14 0.71 -12.19 -0.93
CA ILE A 14 0.92 -10.82 -1.42
C ILE A 14 0.28 -9.84 -0.44
N GLN A 15 1.11 -8.99 0.16
CA GLN A 15 0.71 -7.92 1.06
C GLN A 15 0.65 -6.60 0.29
N ILE A 16 -0.55 -6.02 0.16
CA ILE A 16 -0.73 -4.75 -0.56
C ILE A 16 -0.42 -3.56 0.37
N THR A 17 0.69 -2.88 0.09
CA THR A 17 1.14 -1.65 0.78
C THR A 17 0.98 -0.42 -0.12
N TRP A 18 1.27 0.76 0.44
CA TRP A 18 1.19 2.04 -0.26
C TRP A 18 2.54 2.73 -0.27
N ILE A 19 2.75 3.69 -1.18
CA ILE A 19 4.00 4.47 -1.29
C ILE A 19 4.39 5.18 0.01
N SER A 20 3.42 5.49 0.88
CA SER A 20 3.67 6.00 2.24
C SER A 20 4.35 4.99 3.18
N GLY A 21 4.55 3.74 2.74
CA GLY A 21 5.37 2.73 3.40
C GLY A 21 6.86 2.77 3.01
N LYS A 22 7.26 3.70 2.12
CA LYS A 22 8.66 4.00 1.76
C LYS A 22 9.12 5.38 2.25
N GLY A 23 8.20 6.32 2.45
CA GLY A 23 8.48 7.67 2.93
C GLY A 23 7.32 8.23 3.75
N GLY A 24 7.63 9.00 4.79
CA GLY A 24 6.62 9.56 5.69
C GLY A 24 5.69 10.55 4.98
N SER A 25 4.39 10.51 5.32
CA SER A 25 3.41 11.48 4.83
C SER A 25 3.03 12.47 5.93
N LYS A 26 3.16 13.77 5.64
CA LYS A 26 2.79 14.86 6.56
C LYS A 26 1.29 14.77 6.87
N HIS A 27 0.92 14.84 8.15
CA HIS A 27 -0.45 14.69 8.66
C HIS A 27 -1.06 13.28 8.57
N ASN A 28 -0.26 12.24 8.31
CA ASN A 28 -0.77 10.86 8.22
C ASN A 28 0.16 9.85 8.93
N SER A 29 0.55 10.16 10.17
CA SER A 29 1.54 9.38 10.93
C SER A 29 1.05 7.96 11.24
N GLY A 30 -0.18 7.79 11.71
CA GLY A 30 -0.75 6.47 12.00
C GLY A 30 -0.85 5.56 10.77
N TYR A 31 -1.30 6.12 9.65
CA TYR A 31 -1.34 5.40 8.37
C TYR A 31 0.06 5.04 7.88
N SER A 32 1.02 5.98 7.97
CA SER A 32 2.41 5.73 7.60
C SER A 32 2.99 4.60 8.46
N ALA A 33 2.83 4.67 9.79
CA ALA A 33 3.28 3.63 10.71
C ALA A 33 2.69 2.25 10.37
N ALA A 34 1.38 2.17 10.10
CA ALA A 34 0.74 0.92 9.70
C ALA A 34 1.29 0.36 8.38
N LYS A 35 1.60 1.22 7.39
CA LYS A 35 2.15 0.79 6.09
C LYS A 35 3.62 0.37 6.18
N PHE A 36 4.43 1.07 6.97
CA PHE A 36 5.79 0.62 7.31
C PHE A 36 5.77 -0.70 8.09
N GLY A 37 4.84 -0.84 9.04
CA GLY A 37 4.63 -2.09 9.79
C GLY A 37 4.25 -3.26 8.89
N GLY A 38 3.44 -3.04 7.86
CA GLY A 38 3.13 -4.07 6.86
C GLY A 38 4.36 -4.59 6.11
N VAL A 39 5.32 -3.70 5.79
CA VAL A 39 6.59 -4.10 5.16
C VAL A 39 7.42 -4.98 6.11
N GLY A 40 7.57 -4.56 7.36
CA GLY A 40 8.28 -5.37 8.37
C GLY A 40 7.61 -6.72 8.60
N LEU A 41 6.27 -6.75 8.69
CA LEU A 41 5.50 -7.99 8.80
C LEU A 41 5.72 -8.92 7.61
N THR A 42 5.77 -8.38 6.39
CA THR A 42 6.05 -9.15 5.17
C THR A 42 7.42 -9.83 5.29
N GLN A 43 8.44 -9.10 5.75
CA GLN A 43 9.80 -9.63 5.93
C GLN A 43 9.85 -10.72 7.00
N SER A 44 9.21 -10.51 8.16
CA SER A 44 9.11 -11.53 9.20
C SER A 44 8.41 -12.79 8.70
N LEU A 45 7.24 -12.65 8.05
CA LEU A 45 6.50 -13.79 7.51
C LEU A 45 7.26 -14.52 6.41
N ALA A 46 8.05 -13.83 5.60
CA ALA A 46 8.89 -14.48 4.59
C ALA A 46 9.93 -15.41 5.24
N LEU A 47 10.52 -15.00 6.36
CA LEU A 47 11.48 -15.82 7.11
C LEU A 47 10.79 -16.99 7.80
N ASP A 48 9.67 -16.75 8.50
CA ASP A 48 8.92 -17.77 9.22
C ASP A 48 8.35 -18.86 8.29
N LEU A 49 8.03 -18.48 7.04
CA LEU A 49 7.38 -19.37 6.09
C LEU A 49 8.34 -20.01 5.06
N ALA A 50 9.62 -19.61 5.09
CA ALA A 50 10.63 -20.10 4.16
C ALA A 50 10.82 -21.63 4.24
N GLU A 51 10.80 -22.21 5.45
CA GLU A 51 10.96 -23.66 5.66
C GLU A 51 9.82 -24.48 5.02
N TYR A 52 8.66 -23.86 4.80
CA TYR A 52 7.49 -24.47 4.17
C TYR A 52 7.43 -24.21 2.65
N GLY A 53 8.45 -23.57 2.07
CA GLY A 53 8.48 -23.21 0.64
C GLY A 53 7.46 -22.15 0.24
N ILE A 54 6.94 -21.37 1.20
CA ILE A 54 5.95 -20.32 0.94
C ILE A 54 6.66 -18.98 0.76
N THR A 55 6.33 -18.27 -0.32
CA THR A 55 6.87 -16.93 -0.61
C THR A 55 5.95 -15.83 -0.10
N VAL A 56 6.52 -14.71 0.33
CA VAL A 56 5.76 -13.56 0.82
C VAL A 56 6.33 -12.28 0.18
N HIS A 57 5.47 -11.54 -0.50
CA HIS A 57 5.85 -10.33 -1.23
C HIS A 57 5.02 -9.13 -0.79
N SER A 58 5.63 -7.94 -0.74
CA SER A 58 4.92 -6.68 -0.54
C SER A 58 4.78 -5.95 -1.88
N LEU A 59 3.55 -5.68 -2.29
CA LEU A 59 3.26 -4.89 -3.49
C LEU A 59 2.91 -3.46 -3.07
N MET A 60 3.75 -2.50 -3.41
CA MET A 60 3.56 -1.09 -3.07
C MET A 60 2.83 -0.35 -4.19
N LEU A 61 1.64 0.14 -3.89
CA LEU A 61 0.86 0.96 -4.81
C LEU A 61 1.23 2.44 -4.71
N GLY A 62 1.27 3.12 -5.85
CA GLY A 62 1.40 4.58 -5.94
C GLY A 62 0.06 5.30 -5.73
N ASN A 63 0.00 6.56 -6.13
CA ASN A 63 -1.25 7.33 -6.06
C ASN A 63 -2.28 6.77 -7.04
N LEU A 64 -3.36 6.19 -6.51
CA LEU A 64 -4.47 5.69 -7.32
C LEU A 64 -5.45 6.82 -7.64
N LEU A 65 -5.02 7.80 -8.44
CA LEU A 65 -5.76 9.03 -8.71
C LEU A 65 -7.15 8.76 -9.31
N LYS A 66 -7.28 7.71 -10.12
CA LYS A 66 -8.56 7.33 -10.75
C LYS A 66 -9.47 6.46 -9.87
N SER A 67 -9.06 6.11 -8.64
CA SER A 67 -9.89 5.29 -7.76
C SER A 67 -11.10 6.07 -7.24
N PRO A 68 -12.28 5.42 -7.05
CA PRO A 68 -13.45 6.09 -6.48
C PRO A 68 -13.18 6.78 -5.14
N MET A 69 -12.27 6.21 -4.34
CA MET A 69 -11.83 6.77 -3.06
C MET A 69 -11.04 8.07 -3.25
N PHE A 70 -10.09 8.13 -4.18
CA PHE A 70 -9.35 9.37 -4.41
C PHE A 70 -10.27 10.47 -4.98
N GLN A 71 -11.16 10.09 -5.92
CA GLN A 71 -12.11 10.99 -6.55
C GLN A 71 -13.05 11.67 -5.53
N SER A 72 -13.52 10.92 -4.51
CA SER A 72 -14.37 11.49 -3.47
C SER A 72 -13.65 12.48 -2.54
N LEU A 73 -12.31 12.44 -2.50
CA LEU A 73 -11.48 13.32 -1.68
C LEU A 73 -11.04 14.61 -2.41
N LEU A 74 -11.31 14.74 -3.72
CA LEU A 74 -10.91 15.92 -4.50
C LEU A 74 -11.34 17.26 -3.86
N PRO A 75 -12.57 17.44 -3.35
CA PRO A 75 -12.97 18.71 -2.74
C PRO A 75 -12.18 19.05 -1.46
N GLN A 76 -11.82 18.03 -0.69
CA GLN A 76 -11.08 18.19 0.56
C GLN A 76 -9.62 18.53 0.28
N TYR A 77 -9.01 17.86 -0.71
CA TYR A 77 -7.67 18.20 -1.17
C TYR A 77 -7.61 19.59 -1.82
N ALA A 78 -8.61 19.97 -2.60
CA ALA A 78 -8.73 21.30 -3.21
C ALA A 78 -8.68 22.39 -2.14
N THR A 79 -9.50 22.23 -1.09
CA THR A 79 -9.53 23.14 0.07
C THR A 79 -8.17 23.20 0.77
N LYS A 80 -7.56 22.04 1.03
CA LYS A 80 -6.27 21.94 1.73
C LYS A 80 -5.11 22.57 0.94
N LEU A 81 -5.15 22.48 -0.39
CA LEU A 81 -4.11 22.97 -1.30
C LEU A 81 -4.35 24.40 -1.78
N GLY A 82 -5.56 24.95 -1.58
CA GLY A 82 -5.94 26.28 -2.08
C GLY A 82 -6.10 26.34 -3.60
N ILE A 83 -6.40 25.19 -4.24
CA ILE A 83 -6.59 25.07 -5.69
C ILE A 83 -8.00 24.61 -6.01
N LYS A 84 -8.41 24.68 -7.28
CA LYS A 84 -9.71 24.16 -7.72
C LYS A 84 -9.71 22.62 -7.76
N PRO A 85 -10.85 21.94 -7.52
CA PRO A 85 -10.92 20.47 -7.49
C PRO A 85 -10.43 19.77 -8.77
N ASP A 86 -10.66 20.37 -9.93
CA ASP A 86 -10.20 19.89 -11.25
C ASP A 86 -8.67 19.95 -11.41
N GLN A 87 -7.97 20.77 -10.62
CA GLN A 87 -6.51 20.90 -10.66
C GLN A 87 -5.79 19.96 -9.68
N VAL A 88 -6.53 19.33 -8.75
CA VAL A 88 -5.95 18.47 -7.71
C VAL A 88 -5.24 17.26 -8.31
N GLU A 89 -5.83 16.61 -9.32
CA GLU A 89 -5.19 15.44 -9.95
C GLU A 89 -3.86 15.82 -10.61
N GLN A 90 -3.85 16.89 -11.39
CA GLN A 90 -2.65 17.35 -12.08
C GLN A 90 -1.54 17.68 -11.08
N TYR A 91 -1.87 18.35 -9.97
CA TYR A 91 -0.93 18.62 -8.88
C TYR A 91 -0.25 17.36 -8.33
N TYR A 92 -0.95 16.22 -8.25
CA TYR A 92 -0.37 14.95 -7.78
C TYR A 92 0.32 14.14 -8.88
N ILE A 93 0.08 14.43 -10.16
CA ILE A 93 0.81 13.84 -11.29
C ILE A 93 2.20 14.49 -11.41
N ASP A 94 2.28 15.80 -11.21
CA ASP A 94 3.52 16.58 -11.38
C ASP A 94 4.49 16.43 -10.19
N LYS A 95 4.15 15.59 -9.21
CA LYS A 95 4.84 15.47 -7.92
C LYS A 95 5.64 14.18 -7.79
#